data_AF-A0A923C8N9-F1
#
_entry.id   AF-A0A923C8N9-F1
#
_cell.length_a   1.000
_cell.length_b   1.000
_cell.length_c   1.000
_cell.angle_alpha   90.00
_cell.angle_beta   90.00
_cell.angle_gamma   90.00
#
_symmetry.space_group_name_H-M   'P 1'
#
loop_
_entity.id
_entity.type
_entity.pdbx_description
1 polymer ?
#
loop_
_entity_poly.entity_id
_entity_poly.type
_entity_poly.pdbx_seq_one_letter_code
_entity_poly.pdbx_strand_id
1 'polypeptide(L)'
;FRDQPSGALHLALVKGQWSADTSVPVRVHEPLSVLDALEVGRSMHSWSLEASLRHLEKAGMGVAVLLNCGETAAQLLEQFEGTARPAQAPERGRMDLRTYGVGAQILRESGVHRMQLMGKPRRMPSMAGYGLEITGYLGHSD
;
A
#
# COMPACT_ATOMS: atom_id res chain seq x y z
N PHE A 1 11.75 -6.25 -0.99
CA PHE A 1 12.54 -5.02 -0.71
C PHE A 1 12.88 -5.00 0.77
N ARG A 2 14.13 -4.70 1.13
CA ARG A 2 14.55 -4.56 2.52
C ARG A 2 14.92 -3.10 2.76
N ASP A 3 14.23 -2.44 3.66
CA ASP A 3 14.58 -1.09 4.07
C ASP A 3 15.89 -1.12 4.87
N GLN A 4 16.92 -0.43 4.40
CA GLN A 4 18.25 -0.52 5.02
C GLN A 4 18.31 0.09 6.43
N PRO A 5 17.72 1.27 6.69
CA PRO A 5 17.75 1.88 8.02
C PRO A 5 16.93 1.13 9.07
N SER A 6 15.76 0.60 8.73
CA SER A 6 14.90 -0.11 9.71
C SER A 6 15.09 -1.63 9.70
N GLY A 7 15.65 -2.20 8.62
CA GLY A 7 15.70 -3.64 8.38
C GLY A 7 14.35 -4.24 7.96
N ALA A 8 13.29 -3.45 7.86
CA ALA A 8 11.94 -3.90 7.57
C ALA A 8 11.83 -4.57 6.19
N LEU A 9 11.00 -5.60 6.12
CA LEU A 9 10.67 -6.30 4.88
C LEU A 9 9.44 -5.65 4.23
N HIS A 10 9.52 -5.42 2.93
CA HIS A 10 8.41 -4.96 2.10
C HIS A 10 8.31 -5.84 0.86
N LEU A 11 7.10 -6.03 0.35
CA LEU A 11 6.81 -6.83 -0.83
C LEU A 11 6.13 -5.97 -1.90
N ALA A 12 6.40 -6.27 -3.16
CA ALA A 12 5.63 -5.74 -4.28
C ALA A 12 5.10 -6.91 -5.11
N LEU A 13 3.80 -6.88 -5.38
CA LEU A 13 3.12 -7.81 -6.25
C LEU A 13 2.83 -7.06 -7.56
N VAL A 14 3.46 -7.51 -8.64
CA VAL A 14 3.39 -6.85 -9.95
C VAL A 14 2.65 -7.76 -10.92
N LYS A 15 1.64 -7.22 -11.60
CA LYS A 15 0.87 -7.90 -12.65
C LYS A 15 1.03 -7.14 -13.96
N GLY A 16 1.27 -7.86 -15.05
CA GLY A 16 1.26 -7.29 -16.40
C GLY A 16 2.50 -6.44 -16.73
N GLN A 17 2.39 -5.68 -17.81
CA GLN A 17 3.41 -4.77 -18.34
C GLN A 17 2.73 -3.49 -18.85
N TRP A 18 3.44 -2.37 -18.86
CA TRP A 18 2.92 -1.09 -19.29
C TRP A 18 4.03 -0.18 -19.80
N SER A 19 3.65 0.87 -20.52
CA SER A 19 4.55 1.95 -20.94
C SER A 19 4.66 3.02 -19.85
N ALA A 20 5.70 3.86 -19.91
CA ALA A 20 5.94 4.90 -18.90
C ALA A 20 4.84 5.97 -18.83
N ASP A 21 4.07 6.19 -19.89
CA ASP A 21 2.93 7.10 -19.95
C ASP A 21 1.62 6.48 -19.45
N THR A 22 1.60 5.16 -19.24
CA THR A 22 0.42 4.45 -18.72
C THR A 22 0.17 4.84 -17.26
N SER A 23 -1.08 5.17 -16.96
CA SER A 23 -1.55 5.41 -15.60
C SER A 23 -1.89 4.08 -14.92
N VAL A 24 -1.00 3.59 -14.06
CA VAL A 24 -1.07 2.24 -13.47
C VAL A 24 -1.92 2.22 -12.19
N PRO A 25 -2.86 1.27 -12.01
CA PRO A 25 -3.55 1.11 -10.74
C PRO A 25 -2.59 0.58 -9.68
N VAL A 26 -2.54 1.28 -8.54
CA VAL A 26 -1.58 1.01 -7.47
C VAL A 26 -2.28 0.96 -6.12
N ARG A 27 -1.97 -0.07 -5.34
CA ARG A 27 -2.32 -0.16 -3.92
C ARG A 27 -1.05 -0.11 -3.08
N VAL A 28 -0.99 0.81 -2.12
CA VAL A 28 -0.02 0.75 -1.02
C VAL A 28 -0.78 0.31 0.23
N HIS A 29 -0.46 -0.87 0.74
CA HIS A 29 -1.15 -1.52 1.85
C HIS A 29 -0.26 -1.52 3.09
N GLU A 30 -0.75 -0.87 4.15
CA GLU A 30 -0.03 -0.75 5.42
C GLU A 30 -1.01 -0.48 6.58
N PRO A 31 -0.76 -1.07 7.77
CA PRO A 31 0.18 -2.18 8.00
C PRO A 31 -0.33 -3.45 7.31
N LEU A 32 0.58 -4.32 6.88
CA LEU A 32 0.20 -5.68 6.48
C LEU A 32 0.10 -6.55 7.73
N SER A 33 -1.03 -7.25 7.89
CA SER A 33 -1.15 -8.37 8.81
C SER A 33 -1.49 -9.66 8.08
N VAL A 34 -1.16 -10.80 8.68
CA VAL A 34 -1.69 -12.09 8.21
C VAL A 34 -3.23 -12.11 8.25
N LEU A 35 -3.85 -11.35 9.16
CA LEU A 35 -5.30 -11.22 9.23
C LEU A 35 -5.90 -10.58 7.97
N ASP A 36 -5.17 -9.74 7.23
CA ASP A 36 -5.66 -9.17 5.96
C ASP A 36 -5.84 -10.23 4.86
N ALA A 37 -5.20 -11.39 5.00
CA ALA A 37 -5.33 -12.53 4.09
C ALA A 37 -6.34 -13.57 4.60
N LEU A 38 -6.56 -13.66 5.92
CA LEU A 38 -7.42 -14.67 6.54
C LEU A 38 -8.84 -14.18 6.81
N GLU A 39 -9.03 -12.89 7.08
CA GLU A 39 -10.30 -12.32 7.52
C GLU A 39 -11.07 -11.72 6.33
N VAL A 40 -12.18 -12.36 5.97
CA VAL A 40 -13.08 -11.88 4.91
C VAL A 40 -13.96 -10.76 5.48
N GLY A 41 -14.01 -9.60 4.80
CA GLY A 41 -14.86 -8.47 5.20
C GLY A 41 -14.26 -7.53 6.25
N ARG A 42 -12.96 -7.66 6.55
CA ARG A 42 -12.25 -6.77 7.48
C ARG A 42 -12.27 -5.31 7.02
N SER A 43 -12.77 -4.40 7.86
CA SER A 43 -13.00 -2.98 7.52
C SER A 43 -11.88 -2.01 7.96
N MET A 44 -10.70 -2.53 8.32
CA MET A 44 -9.56 -1.74 8.77
C MET A 44 -8.98 -0.81 7.69
N HIS A 45 -9.19 -1.13 6.41
CA HIS A 45 -8.62 -0.42 5.27
C HIS A 45 -9.69 0.08 4.30
N SER A 46 -9.41 1.17 3.58
CA SER A 46 -10.29 1.69 2.52
C SER A 46 -10.49 0.73 1.34
N TRP A 47 -9.55 -0.20 1.19
CA TRP A 47 -9.58 -1.32 0.27
C TRP A 47 -8.99 -2.49 1.03
N SER A 48 -9.70 -3.62 1.09
CA SER A 48 -9.10 -4.86 1.60
C SER A 48 -7.96 -5.32 0.68
N LEU A 49 -7.06 -6.15 1.20
CA LEU A 49 -6.01 -6.76 0.39
C LEU A 49 -6.64 -7.56 -0.76
N GLU A 50 -7.66 -8.38 -0.44
CA GLU A 50 -8.41 -9.16 -1.43
C GLU A 50 -9.03 -8.28 -2.53
N ALA A 51 -9.77 -7.23 -2.16
CA ALA A 51 -10.43 -6.35 -3.13
C ALA A 51 -9.41 -5.66 -4.05
N SER A 52 -8.28 -5.25 -3.47
CA SER A 52 -7.17 -4.65 -4.22
C SER A 52 -6.63 -5.65 -5.25
N LEU A 53 -6.27 -6.85 -4.82
CA LEU A 53 -5.72 -7.89 -5.69
C LEU A 53 -6.72 -8.32 -6.78
N ARG A 54 -8.01 -8.46 -6.46
CA ARG A 54 -9.05 -8.76 -7.45
C ARG A 54 -9.17 -7.67 -8.52
N HIS A 55 -9.10 -6.41 -8.12
CA HIS A 55 -9.16 -5.30 -9.07
C HIS A 55 -7.91 -5.24 -9.96
N LEU A 56 -6.71 -5.45 -9.40
CA LEU A 56 -5.47 -5.53 -10.20
C LEU A 56 -5.52 -6.70 -11.19
N GLU A 57 -6.03 -7.86 -10.76
CA GLU A 57 -6.20 -9.01 -11.63
C GLU A 57 -7.20 -8.72 -12.76
N LYS A 58 -8.34 -8.10 -12.45
CA LYS A 58 -9.34 -7.69 -13.45
C LYS A 58 -8.80 -6.66 -14.44
N ALA A 59 -7.97 -5.73 -13.98
CA ALA A 59 -7.32 -4.74 -14.84
C ALA A 59 -6.25 -5.37 -15.75
N GLY A 60 -5.78 -6.58 -15.44
CA GLY A 60 -4.70 -7.26 -16.16
C GLY A 60 -3.31 -6.64 -15.92
N MET A 61 -3.23 -5.56 -15.16
CA MET A 61 -2.00 -4.87 -14.81
C MET A 61 -2.10 -4.13 -13.46
N GLY A 62 -0.95 -3.92 -12.82
CA GLY A 62 -0.84 -3.03 -11.67
C GLY A 62 0.17 -3.47 -10.62
N VAL A 63 0.25 -2.70 -9.53
CA VAL A 63 1.18 -2.97 -8.43
C VAL A 63 0.48 -2.87 -7.07
N ALA A 64 0.61 -3.91 -6.26
CA ALA A 64 0.31 -3.86 -4.83
C ALA A 64 1.61 -3.87 -4.03
N VAL A 65 1.88 -2.78 -3.31
CA VAL A 65 3.00 -2.66 -2.38
C VAL A 65 2.50 -2.98 -0.98
N LEU A 66 3.10 -3.98 -0.34
CA LEU A 66 2.83 -4.38 1.04
C LEU A 66 4.00 -3.89 1.89
N LEU A 67 3.74 -2.94 2.78
CA LEU A 67 4.78 -2.36 3.64
C LEU A 67 4.80 -3.05 5.00
N ASN A 68 6.00 -3.17 5.58
CA ASN A 68 6.22 -3.67 6.93
C ASN A 68 5.71 -5.13 7.14
N CYS A 69 6.08 -6.04 6.24
CA CYS A 69 5.71 -7.47 6.25
C CYS A 69 6.32 -8.29 7.41
N GLY A 70 6.84 -7.64 8.45
CA GLY A 70 7.52 -8.27 9.58
C GLY A 70 6.73 -8.14 10.88
N GLU A 71 5.41 -8.35 10.83
CA GLU A 71 4.56 -8.32 12.03
C GLU A 71 5.09 -9.27 13.10
N THR A 72 5.30 -8.75 14.31
CA THR A 72 5.73 -9.55 15.47
C THR A 72 4.55 -10.30 16.08
N ALA A 73 4.81 -11.36 16.84
CA ALA A 73 3.76 -12.12 17.52
C ALA A 73 2.89 -11.25 18.46
N ALA A 74 3.49 -10.26 19.12
CA ALA A 74 2.76 -9.33 19.98
C ALA A 74 1.80 -8.44 19.17
N GLN A 75 2.26 -7.89 18.05
CA GLN A 75 1.43 -7.08 17.15
C GLN A 75 0.27 -7.89 16.56
N LEU A 76 0.53 -9.13 16.15
CA LEU A 76 -0.52 -10.03 15.67
C LEU A 76 -1.58 -10.29 16.75
N LEU A 77 -1.16 -10.52 17.99
CA LEU A 77 -2.09 -10.73 19.11
C LEU A 77 -2.94 -9.47 19.37
N GLU A 78 -2.33 -8.29 19.38
CA GLU A 78 -3.07 -7.02 19.51
C GLU A 78 -4.11 -6.85 18.38
N GLN A 79 -3.76 -7.20 17.15
CA GLN A 79 -4.71 -7.13 16.03
C GLN A 79 -5.85 -8.13 16.17
N PHE A 80 -5.55 -9.34 16.65
CA PHE A 80 -6.55 -10.39 16.88
C PHE A 80 -7.50 -10.04 18.02
N GLU A 81 -6.99 -9.46 19.10
CA GLU A 81 -7.78 -9.02 20.25
C GLU A 81 -8.59 -7.73 19.98
N GLY A 82 -8.39 -7.09 18.82
CA GLY A 82 -9.02 -5.81 18.48
C GLY A 82 -8.52 -4.65 19.34
N THR A 83 -7.41 -4.85 20.06
CA THR A 83 -6.74 -3.84 20.89
C THR A 83 -5.71 -3.04 20.08
N ALA A 84 -5.34 -3.53 18.90
CA ALA A 84 -4.52 -2.82 17.94
C ALA A 84 -5.17 -1.49 17.55
N ARG A 85 -4.34 -0.45 17.49
CA ARG A 85 -4.78 0.86 17.02
C ARG A 85 -5.18 0.76 15.53
N PRO A 86 -6.31 1.35 15.11
CA PRO A 86 -6.70 1.35 13.71
C PRO A 86 -5.61 2.02 12.86
N ALA A 87 -5.30 1.41 11.71
CA ALA A 87 -4.28 1.84 10.75
C ALA A 87 -4.41 3.32 10.30
N GLN A 88 -5.60 3.92 10.48
CA GLN A 88 -5.90 5.31 10.14
C GLN A 88 -5.62 6.32 11.27
N ALA A 89 -5.14 5.87 12.43
CA ALA A 89 -4.71 6.76 13.51
C ALA A 89 -3.18 6.82 13.57
N PRO A 90 -2.49 7.53 12.64
CA PRO A 90 -1.13 7.94 12.94
C PRO A 90 -1.20 8.80 14.21
N GLU A 91 -0.19 8.72 15.06
CA GLU A 91 0.00 9.75 16.08
C GLU A 91 -0.16 11.12 15.40
N ARG A 92 -1.03 11.96 15.98
CA ARG A 92 -1.18 13.35 15.55
C ARG A 92 0.21 13.95 15.39
N GLY A 93 0.67 14.12 14.15
CA GLY A 93 1.86 14.90 13.82
C GLY A 93 3.04 14.16 13.18
N ARG A 94 3.07 12.83 13.08
CA ARG A 94 4.10 12.13 12.30
C ARG A 94 3.47 11.31 11.18
N MET A 95 3.15 12.02 10.10
CA MET A 95 3.19 11.41 8.76
C MET A 95 4.53 10.66 8.68
N ASP A 96 4.50 9.33 8.59
CA ASP A 96 5.74 8.58 8.39
C ASP A 96 6.17 8.73 6.92
N LEU A 97 6.65 9.92 6.61
CA LEU A 97 7.20 10.32 5.31
C LEU A 97 8.25 9.31 4.82
N ARG A 98 8.92 8.62 5.76
CA ARG A 98 9.90 7.59 5.47
C ARG A 98 9.24 6.38 4.82
N THR A 99 8.11 5.91 5.36
CA THR A 99 7.40 4.75 4.81
C THR A 99 6.78 5.08 3.44
N TYR A 100 6.30 6.31 3.24
CA TYR A 100 5.91 6.78 1.90
C TYR A 100 7.09 6.84 0.93
N GLY A 101 8.28 7.21 1.39
CA GLY A 101 9.49 7.22 0.58
C GLY A 101 9.90 5.82 0.12
N VAL A 102 9.86 4.84 1.02
CA VAL A 102 10.11 3.43 0.68
C VAL A 102 9.06 2.93 -0.32
N GLY A 103 7.77 3.18 -0.08
CA GLY A 103 6.71 2.83 -1.02
C GLY A 103 6.90 3.46 -2.41
N ALA A 104 7.29 4.73 -2.46
CA ALA A 104 7.59 5.44 -3.70
C ALA A 104 8.79 4.85 -4.46
N GLN A 105 9.87 4.51 -3.75
CA GLN A 105 11.03 3.86 -4.36
C GLN A 105 10.68 2.49 -4.93
N ILE A 106 9.93 1.67 -4.17
CA ILE A 106 9.43 0.37 -4.64
C ILE A 106 8.60 0.51 -5.91
N LEU A 107 7.69 1.48 -5.96
CA LEU A 107 6.85 1.73 -7.13
C LEU A 107 7.69 2.13 -8.35
N ARG A 108 8.68 3.00 -8.13
CA ARG A 108 9.60 3.41 -9.19
C ARG A 108 10.42 2.24 -9.72
N GLU A 109 10.98 1.41 -8.84
CA GLU A 109 11.70 0.18 -9.20
C GLU A 109 10.80 -0.84 -9.90
N SER A 110 9.50 -0.84 -9.59
CA SER A 110 8.49 -1.65 -10.29
C SER A 110 8.11 -1.09 -11.67
N GLY A 111 8.75 -0.01 -12.13
CA GLY A 111 8.48 0.60 -13.44
C GLY A 111 7.27 1.52 -13.48
N VAL A 112 6.74 1.94 -12.33
CA VAL A 112 5.63 2.91 -12.27
C VAL A 112 6.19 4.33 -12.42
N HIS A 113 5.52 5.13 -13.25
CA HIS A 113 5.79 6.55 -13.45
C HIS A 113 4.55 7.40 -13.20
N ARG A 114 3.39 6.91 -13.63
CA ARG A 114 2.08 7.53 -13.46
C ARG A 114 1.15 6.51 -12.82
N MET A 115 0.36 6.90 -11.83
CA MET A 115 -0.47 5.95 -11.09
C MET A 115 -1.81 6.51 -10.59
N GLN A 116 -2.80 5.61 -10.54
CA GLN A 116 -4.05 5.82 -9.81
C GLN A 116 -4.00 5.05 -8.49
N LEU A 117 -4.09 5.77 -7.37
CA LEU A 117 -3.99 5.16 -6.04
C LEU A 117 -5.33 4.59 -5.58
N MET A 118 -5.35 3.34 -5.16
CA MET A 118 -6.52 2.65 -4.62
C MET A 118 -6.70 3.02 -3.14
N GLY A 119 -7.56 4.00 -2.88
CA GLY A 119 -7.79 4.53 -1.54
C GLY A 119 -8.46 5.89 -1.53
N LYS A 120 -8.73 6.40 -0.32
CA LYS A 120 -9.31 7.74 -0.14
C LYS A 120 -8.29 8.83 -0.49
N PRO A 121 -8.68 9.88 -1.24
CA PRO A 121 -7.84 11.04 -1.48
C PRO A 121 -7.34 11.63 -0.17
N ARG A 122 -6.04 11.94 -0.12
CA ARG A 122 -5.39 12.50 1.07
C ARG A 122 -4.31 13.49 0.65
N ARG A 123 -3.96 14.41 1.55
CA ARG A 123 -2.89 15.38 1.30
C ARG A 123 -1.55 14.64 1.31
N MET A 124 -0.92 14.52 0.15
CA MET A 124 0.36 13.82 -0.01
C MET A 124 1.51 14.81 -0.24
N PRO A 125 2.74 14.47 0.18
CA PRO A 125 3.94 15.18 -0.24
C PRO A 125 4.09 15.13 -1.77
N SER A 126 4.92 16.02 -2.33
CA SER A 126 5.25 15.96 -3.75
C SER A 126 5.94 14.63 -4.08
N MET A 127 5.38 13.88 -5.02
CA MET A 127 5.93 12.61 -5.52
C MET A 127 6.93 12.80 -6.66
N ALA A 128 7.06 14.04 -7.18
CA ALA A 128 7.95 14.36 -8.29
C ALA A 128 9.42 14.02 -7.98
N GLY A 129 9.86 14.16 -6.72
CA GLY A 129 11.21 13.79 -6.28
C GLY A 129 11.54 12.29 -6.42
N TYR A 130 10.53 11.44 -6.54
CA TYR A 130 10.67 10.00 -6.79
C TYR A 130 10.44 9.64 -8.27
N GLY A 131 10.19 10.62 -9.13
CA GLY A 131 9.80 10.38 -10.52
C GLY A 131 8.42 9.74 -10.67
N LEU A 132 7.51 10.03 -9.73
CA LEU A 132 6.14 9.50 -9.70
C LEU A 132 5.10 10.61 -9.82
N GLU A 133 4.04 10.34 -10.56
CA GLU A 133 2.88 11.22 -10.72
C GLU A 133 1.60 10.47 -10.29
N ILE A 134 0.83 11.09 -9.40
CA ILE A 134 -0.51 10.61 -9.04
C ILE A 134 -1.51 11.26 -10.00
N THR A 135 -2.12 10.45 -10.86
CA THR A 135 -3.09 10.89 -11.87
C THR A 135 -4.53 10.84 -11.36
N GLY A 136 -4.77 10.13 -10.26
CA GLY A 136 -6.10 10.04 -9.63
C GLY A 136 -6.16 9.06 -8.47
N TYR A 137 -7.38 8.89 -7.94
CA TYR A 137 -7.68 7.93 -6.88
C TYR A 137 -8.81 7.01 -7.32
N LEU A 138 -8.68 5.72 -7.02
CA LEU A 138 -9.70 4.71 -7.24
C LEU A 138 -10.42 4.46 -5.91
N GLY A 139 -11.70 4.81 -5.85
CA GLY A 139 -12.59 4.46 -4.75
C GLY A 139 -13.04 3.00 -4.84
N HIS A 140 -13.30 2.38 -3.69
CA HIS A 140 -14.08 1.16 -3.62
C HIS A 140 -15.49 1.55 -3.23
N SER A 141 -16.43 1.36 -4.14
CA SER A 141 -17.85 1.31 -3.81
C SER A 141 -18.16 -0.18 -3.67
N ASP A 142 -18.62 -0.60 -2.49
CA ASP A 142 -19.28 -1.90 -2.35
C ASP A 142 -20.51 -1.98 -3.28
#